data_AF-A0A524F0T2-F1
#
_entry.id   AF-A0A524F0T2-F1
#
_cell.length_a   1.000
_cell.length_b   1.000
_cell.length_c   1.000
_cell.angle_alpha   90.00
_cell.angle_beta   90.00
_cell.angle_gamma   90.00
#
_symmetry.space_group_name_H-M   'P 1'
#
loop_
_entity.id
_entity.type
_entity.pdbx_description
1 polymer ?
#
loop_
_entity_poly.entity_id
_entity_poly.type
_entity_poly.pdbx_seq_one_letter_code
_entity_poly.pdbx_strand_id
1 'polypeptide(L)'
;MTQSEKTNWRPMWEDLGIDMEKHDQLLGVLPDIFKEVYIDSQKNRPEAMGFWDFVVGDLHGIRISELKKAKEEGKKVIGTFCLYVPDEIIFALDAISVGLCGGTNFSNYASEDLLPNNICALIKSALGFGVGNICPYYSMTDILIGETTCDGKKKAWEVLKDYKPVYVMETPQCKSRPEAREHFIAEIKALVTKLEIVTGNKLTVEKLKATMEKIAKKRTQMCRVYEARKTDPPPISGKDALIMSQVAFYDDPDREIEMVSKLADELEDRINKGIGVVNKGTKRILISGTPMAIPNWKLHHIIETSGAVVVTEETCTGTRYFDSEFPEIKGESIDDLLGLVANRYLDINCACFTPNDKRLKDIKQLFKEYNADGIIFYTLSFCQTYDIEAIMFEKELKKEGIPVMSITTDYSSEDESQLKTRIQAFLEMI
;
A
#
# COMPACT_ATOMS: atom_id res chain seq x y z
N MET A 1 -21.98 21.57 -5.33
CA MET A 1 -20.96 22.63 -5.30
C MET A 1 -20.79 23.12 -6.73
N THR A 2 -20.90 24.43 -6.93
CA THR A 2 -20.56 25.13 -8.19
C THR A 2 -19.12 24.76 -8.58
N GLN A 3 -18.82 24.69 -9.89
CA GLN A 3 -17.45 24.58 -10.41
C GLN A 3 -16.58 25.69 -9.78
N SER A 4 -15.95 25.41 -8.65
CA SER A 4 -14.85 26.23 -8.14
C SER A 4 -13.72 26.06 -9.14
N GLU A 5 -13.16 27.16 -9.63
CA GLU A 5 -11.95 27.16 -10.45
C GLU A 5 -10.95 26.19 -9.81
N LYS A 6 -10.65 25.06 -10.48
CA LYS A 6 -9.63 24.14 -10.00
C LYS A 6 -8.34 24.94 -9.90
N THR A 7 -7.72 24.95 -8.73
CA THR A 7 -6.42 25.58 -8.51
C THR A 7 -5.45 25.08 -9.58
N ASN A 8 -4.80 26.01 -10.29
CA ASN A 8 -3.83 25.64 -11.31
C ASN A 8 -2.49 25.29 -10.64
N TRP A 9 -2.19 24.00 -10.54
CA TRP A 9 -0.94 23.48 -9.96
C TRP A 9 0.24 23.48 -10.94
N ARG A 10 0.02 23.75 -12.23
CA ARG A 10 1.07 23.71 -13.27
C ARG A 10 2.33 24.51 -12.91
N PRO A 11 2.25 25.75 -12.41
CA PRO A 11 3.44 26.51 -12.04
C PRO A 11 4.28 25.84 -10.95
N MET A 12 3.63 25.13 -10.01
CA MET A 12 4.33 24.37 -8.98
C MET A 12 5.06 23.16 -9.59
N TRP A 13 4.45 22.46 -10.54
CA TRP A 13 5.09 21.32 -11.21
C TRP A 13 6.26 21.75 -12.09
N GLU A 14 6.13 22.88 -12.79
CA GLU A 14 7.23 23.48 -13.57
C GLU A 14 8.42 23.87 -12.68
N ASP A 15 8.17 24.47 -11.52
CA ASP A 15 9.20 24.81 -10.52
C ASP A 15 9.91 23.57 -9.96
N LEU A 16 9.23 22.42 -9.92
CA LEU A 16 9.81 21.13 -9.52
C LEU A 16 10.57 20.42 -10.65
N GLY A 17 10.63 21.03 -11.83
CA GLY A 17 11.30 20.48 -13.01
C GLY A 17 10.61 19.25 -13.59
N ILE A 18 9.30 19.09 -13.34
CA ILE A 18 8.52 17.95 -13.84
C ILE A 18 8.51 17.97 -15.38
N ASP A 19 8.66 16.81 -16.00
CA ASP A 19 8.37 16.67 -17.43
C ASP A 19 6.86 16.85 -17.64
N MET A 20 6.50 18.07 -18.00
CA MET A 20 5.11 18.52 -18.13
C MET A 20 4.36 17.81 -19.24
N GLU A 21 5.04 17.43 -20.34
CA GLU A 21 4.38 16.73 -21.45
C GLU A 21 3.92 15.35 -20.98
N LYS A 22 4.82 14.62 -20.33
CA LYS A 22 4.52 13.28 -19.80
C LYS A 22 3.58 13.32 -18.61
N HIS A 23 3.71 14.33 -17.74
CA HIS A 23 2.81 14.50 -16.60
C HIS A 23 1.38 14.84 -17.03
N ASP A 24 1.21 15.71 -18.03
CA ASP A 24 -0.11 16.03 -18.61
C ASP A 24 -0.73 14.77 -19.25
N GLN A 25 0.05 13.92 -19.94
CA GLN A 25 -0.41 12.64 -20.47
C GLN A 25 -0.89 11.68 -19.37
N LEU A 26 -0.15 11.58 -18.27
CA LEU A 26 -0.55 10.75 -17.11
C LEU A 26 -1.87 11.23 -16.50
N LEU A 27 -1.96 12.53 -16.21
CA LEU A 27 -3.16 13.12 -15.59
C LEU A 27 -4.35 13.22 -16.53
N GLY A 28 -4.14 13.15 -17.85
CA GLY A 28 -5.20 13.17 -18.85
C GLY A 28 -6.09 11.92 -18.83
N VAL A 29 -5.57 10.77 -18.39
CA VAL A 29 -6.30 9.48 -18.45
C VAL A 29 -6.84 9.06 -17.08
N LEU A 30 -6.15 9.42 -16.00
CA LEU A 30 -6.50 8.98 -14.64
C LEU A 30 -7.94 9.33 -14.21
N PRO A 31 -8.50 10.53 -14.51
CA PRO A 31 -9.87 10.87 -14.13
C PRO A 31 -10.93 9.96 -14.77
N ASP A 32 -10.73 9.57 -16.03
CA ASP A 32 -11.67 8.70 -16.73
C ASP A 32 -11.63 7.27 -16.18
N ILE A 33 -10.43 6.73 -15.92
CA ILE A 33 -10.27 5.43 -15.25
C ILE A 33 -10.91 5.46 -13.86
N PHE A 34 -10.65 6.51 -13.08
CA PHE A 34 -11.24 6.64 -11.75
C PHE A 34 -12.76 6.72 -11.82
N LYS A 35 -13.30 7.51 -12.76
CA LYS A 35 -14.74 7.62 -12.97
C LYS A 35 -15.36 6.27 -13.32
N GLU A 36 -14.80 5.53 -14.26
CA GLU A 36 -15.27 4.20 -14.64
C GLU A 36 -15.23 3.21 -13.46
N VAL A 37 -14.11 3.15 -12.75
CA VAL A 37 -13.88 2.15 -11.70
C VAL A 37 -14.65 2.45 -10.42
N TYR A 38 -14.82 3.73 -10.06
CA TYR A 38 -15.35 4.13 -8.76
C TYR A 38 -16.70 4.83 -8.83
N ILE A 39 -16.90 5.73 -9.79
CA ILE A 39 -18.08 6.59 -9.83
C ILE A 39 -19.23 5.91 -10.57
N ASP A 40 -18.96 5.39 -11.77
CA ASP A 40 -19.99 4.87 -12.67
C ASP A 40 -20.34 3.41 -12.34
N SER A 41 -19.39 2.61 -11.85
CA SER A 41 -19.59 1.17 -11.59
C SER A 41 -19.98 0.81 -10.16
N GLN A 42 -20.13 1.79 -9.25
CA GLN A 42 -20.56 1.55 -7.87
C GLN A 42 -21.87 2.27 -7.55
N LYS A 43 -22.64 1.70 -6.63
CA LYS A 43 -23.84 2.31 -6.08
C LYS A 43 -23.73 2.29 -4.56
N ASN A 44 -24.43 3.22 -3.90
CA ASN A 44 -24.52 3.26 -2.44
C ASN A 44 -23.15 3.37 -1.71
N ARG A 45 -22.16 4.05 -2.30
CA ARG A 45 -20.86 4.28 -1.66
C ARG A 45 -21.01 5.05 -0.33
N PRO A 46 -20.15 4.83 0.67
CA PRO A 46 -20.11 5.67 1.87
C PRO A 46 -19.94 7.15 1.54
N GLU A 47 -20.66 8.04 2.23
CA GLU A 47 -20.55 9.49 2.02
C GLU A 47 -19.15 10.00 2.36
N ALA A 48 -18.52 9.42 3.39
CA ALA A 48 -17.16 9.71 3.78
C ALA A 48 -16.14 9.42 2.66
N MET A 49 -16.48 8.58 1.65
CA MET A 49 -15.61 8.36 0.49
C MET A 49 -15.32 9.63 -0.32
N GLY A 50 -16.12 10.69 -0.15
CA GLY A 50 -15.88 11.98 -0.79
C GLY A 50 -14.48 12.57 -0.51
N PHE A 51 -13.86 12.22 0.62
CA PHE A 51 -12.47 12.59 0.90
C PHE A 51 -11.48 11.92 -0.05
N TRP A 52 -11.58 10.60 -0.21
CA TRP A 52 -10.68 9.86 -1.09
C TRP A 52 -10.94 10.18 -2.57
N ASP A 53 -12.20 10.45 -2.95
CA ASP A 53 -12.55 10.96 -4.29
C ASP A 53 -11.81 12.28 -4.58
N PHE A 54 -11.78 13.18 -3.60
CA PHE A 54 -11.05 14.43 -3.70
C PHE A 54 -9.55 14.23 -3.78
N VAL A 55 -8.97 13.39 -2.91
CA VAL A 55 -7.53 13.10 -2.90
C VAL A 55 -7.08 12.51 -4.24
N VAL A 56 -7.81 11.55 -4.79
CA VAL A 56 -7.46 10.95 -6.10
C VAL A 56 -7.67 11.94 -7.24
N GLY A 57 -8.72 12.75 -7.18
CA GLY A 57 -8.98 13.81 -8.16
C GLY A 57 -7.95 14.94 -8.17
N ASP A 58 -7.15 15.08 -7.10
CA ASP A 58 -6.11 16.08 -6.91
C ASP A 58 -4.77 15.46 -6.44
N LEU A 59 -4.47 14.23 -6.89
CA LEU A 59 -3.37 13.41 -6.35
C LEU A 59 -2.00 14.09 -6.38
N HIS A 60 -1.76 14.92 -7.39
CA HIS A 60 -0.53 15.70 -7.57
C HIS A 60 -0.67 17.19 -7.21
N GLY A 61 -1.78 17.59 -6.59
CA GLY A 61 -2.09 18.98 -6.24
C GLY A 61 -1.78 19.32 -4.79
N ILE A 62 -2.82 19.39 -3.95
CA ILE A 62 -2.74 19.90 -2.57
C ILE A 62 -1.67 19.21 -1.76
N ARG A 63 -1.60 17.88 -1.80
CA ARG A 63 -0.61 17.15 -1.00
C ARG A 63 0.82 17.53 -1.40
N ILE A 64 1.08 17.73 -2.69
CA ILE A 64 2.40 18.20 -3.16
C ILE A 64 2.69 19.62 -2.68
N SER A 65 1.68 20.50 -2.68
CA SER A 65 1.82 21.85 -2.13
C SER A 65 2.12 21.83 -0.62
N GLU A 66 1.51 20.92 0.14
CA GLU A 66 1.82 20.73 1.57
C GLU A 66 3.26 20.26 1.77
N LEU A 67 3.73 19.30 0.96
CA LEU A 67 5.12 18.82 1.01
C LEU A 67 6.11 19.95 0.68
N LYS A 68 5.80 20.76 -0.34
CA LYS A 68 6.62 21.92 -0.71
C LYS A 68 6.75 22.88 0.47
N LYS A 69 5.61 23.27 1.07
CA LYS A 69 5.59 24.15 2.24
C LYS A 69 6.38 23.56 3.41
N ALA A 70 6.20 22.27 3.70
CA ALA A 70 6.94 21.61 4.78
C ALA A 70 8.46 21.64 4.54
N LYS A 71 8.91 21.49 3.29
CA LYS A 71 10.32 21.62 2.92
C LYS A 71 10.83 23.05 3.07
N GLU A 72 10.04 24.06 2.71
CA GLU A 72 10.35 25.47 2.95
C GLU A 72 10.49 25.79 4.45
N GLU A 73 9.74 25.09 5.29
CA GLU A 73 9.84 25.14 6.76
C GLU A 73 10.99 24.27 7.33
N GLY A 74 11.77 23.62 6.47
CA GLY A 74 12.96 22.86 6.83
C GLY A 74 12.76 21.37 7.05
N LYS A 75 11.54 20.84 6.93
CA LYS A 75 11.28 19.39 7.04
C LYS A 75 11.85 18.63 5.85
N LYS A 76 12.10 17.33 6.06
CA LYS A 76 12.55 16.40 5.02
C LYS A 76 11.44 15.46 4.59
N VAL A 77 11.42 15.10 3.32
CA VAL A 77 10.49 14.11 2.76
C VAL A 77 11.27 12.85 2.40
N ILE A 78 10.86 11.73 2.98
CA ILE A 78 11.51 10.42 2.88
C ILE A 78 10.64 9.50 2.04
N GLY A 79 11.15 9.06 0.89
CA GLY A 79 10.45 8.12 0.04
C GLY A 79 10.69 6.67 0.47
N THR A 80 9.65 5.85 0.55
CA THR A 80 9.73 4.45 0.97
C THR A 80 9.01 3.53 -0.01
N PHE A 81 9.35 2.23 0.01
CA PHE A 81 8.81 1.24 -0.92
C PHE A 81 8.30 -0.02 -0.24
N CYS A 82 8.36 -0.08 1.09
CA CYS A 82 8.12 -1.30 1.82
C CYS A 82 7.67 -1.03 3.24
N LEU A 83 6.87 -1.96 3.76
CA LEU A 83 6.41 -1.91 5.14
C LEU A 83 7.55 -2.09 6.13
N TYR A 84 8.69 -2.69 5.79
CA TYR A 84 9.79 -2.86 6.75
C TYR A 84 10.55 -1.56 7.08
N VAL A 85 10.26 -0.45 6.38
CA VAL A 85 10.79 0.87 6.73
C VAL A 85 9.89 1.50 7.81
N PRO A 86 10.39 1.75 9.03
CA PRO A 86 9.56 2.16 10.14
C PRO A 86 9.14 3.63 10.08
N ASP A 87 7.88 3.88 9.73
CA ASP A 87 7.27 5.22 9.71
C ASP A 87 7.42 5.97 11.04
N GLU A 88 7.32 5.25 12.17
CA GLU A 88 7.43 5.84 13.51
C GLU A 88 8.75 6.60 13.69
N ILE A 89 9.84 6.09 13.11
CA ILE A 89 11.17 6.69 13.20
C ILE A 89 11.26 7.92 12.30
N ILE A 90 10.74 7.84 11.08
CA ILE A 90 10.72 8.97 10.13
C ILE A 90 9.97 10.15 10.77
N PHE A 91 8.77 9.91 11.30
CA PHE A 91 7.98 10.96 11.93
C PHE A 91 8.61 11.46 13.25
N ALA A 92 9.27 10.60 14.04
CA ALA A 92 9.92 11.01 15.29
C ALA A 92 11.11 11.96 15.06
N LEU A 93 11.67 11.93 13.85
CA LEU A 93 12.75 12.82 13.39
C LEU A 93 12.21 14.07 12.67
N ASP A 94 10.91 14.37 12.82
CA ASP A 94 10.21 15.50 12.21
C ASP A 94 10.33 15.54 10.68
N ALA A 95 10.33 14.35 10.05
CA ALA A 95 10.27 14.17 8.63
C ALA A 95 8.92 13.60 8.19
N ILE A 96 8.65 13.63 6.89
CA ILE A 96 7.43 13.12 6.26
C ILE A 96 7.78 11.83 5.51
N SER A 97 6.98 10.78 5.68
CA SER A 97 7.08 9.53 4.91
C SER A 97 6.11 9.55 3.73
N VAL A 98 6.57 9.15 2.54
CA VAL A 98 5.73 8.93 1.34
C VAL A 98 6.06 7.59 0.69
N GLY A 99 5.07 6.72 0.50
CA GLY A 99 5.23 5.43 -0.17
C GLY A 99 5.15 5.56 -1.69
N LEU A 100 6.17 5.09 -2.40
CA LEU A 100 6.37 5.37 -3.84
C LEU A 100 6.38 4.12 -4.72
N CYS A 101 5.79 3.02 -4.24
CA CYS A 101 5.50 1.86 -5.09
C CYS A 101 4.68 2.29 -6.31
N GLY A 102 5.09 1.88 -7.51
CA GLY A 102 4.40 2.22 -8.75
C GLY A 102 3.22 1.30 -9.03
N GLY A 103 2.14 1.85 -9.56
CA GLY A 103 0.89 1.12 -9.87
C GLY A 103 0.41 1.22 -11.31
N THR A 104 1.27 1.64 -12.24
CA THR A 104 0.91 1.82 -13.66
C THR A 104 2.09 1.56 -14.59
N ASN A 105 1.83 1.07 -15.80
CA ASN A 105 2.84 0.91 -16.85
C ASN A 105 3.25 2.23 -17.53
N PHE A 106 2.56 3.36 -17.23
CA PHE A 106 2.80 4.65 -17.89
C PHE A 106 4.25 5.11 -17.82
N SER A 107 4.93 4.88 -16.69
CA SER A 107 6.30 5.34 -16.47
C SER A 107 7.37 4.42 -17.07
N ASN A 108 6.99 3.27 -17.67
CA ASN A 108 7.95 2.27 -18.13
C ASN A 108 8.90 2.78 -19.24
N TYR A 109 8.47 3.76 -20.05
CA TYR A 109 9.33 4.37 -21.09
C TYR A 109 10.63 4.96 -20.51
N ALA A 110 10.67 5.31 -19.22
CA ALA A 110 11.83 5.88 -18.56
C ALA A 110 12.71 4.83 -17.85
N SER A 111 12.29 3.57 -17.79
CA SER A 111 13.00 2.49 -17.07
C SER A 111 13.26 1.23 -17.90
N GLU A 112 12.66 1.10 -19.09
CA GLU A 112 12.75 -0.10 -19.93
C GLU A 112 14.17 -0.43 -20.41
N ASP A 113 15.01 0.58 -20.67
CA ASP A 113 16.41 0.36 -21.05
C ASP A 113 17.34 0.14 -19.86
N LEU A 114 16.85 0.36 -18.63
CA LEU A 114 17.62 0.26 -17.39
C LEU A 114 17.37 -1.05 -16.64
N LEU A 115 16.29 -1.75 -16.97
CA LEU A 115 15.84 -2.96 -16.29
C LEU A 115 15.48 -4.03 -17.31
N PRO A 116 15.61 -5.33 -16.97
CA PRO A 116 15.20 -6.38 -17.89
C PRO A 116 13.68 -6.44 -18.01
N ASN A 117 13.18 -6.83 -19.19
CA ASN A 117 11.74 -6.93 -19.47
C ASN A 117 10.98 -7.83 -18.47
N ASN A 118 11.63 -8.90 -18.03
CA ASN A 118 11.12 -9.92 -17.11
C ASN A 118 11.32 -9.58 -15.63
N ILE A 119 11.09 -8.32 -15.25
CA ILE A 119 11.11 -7.85 -13.85
C ILE A 119 9.72 -7.37 -13.42
N CYS A 120 9.47 -7.38 -12.11
CA CYS A 120 8.18 -7.01 -11.54
C CYS A 120 7.68 -5.64 -12.02
N ALA A 121 6.41 -5.59 -12.42
CA ALA A 121 5.77 -4.37 -12.94
C ALA A 121 5.85 -3.19 -11.95
N LEU A 122 5.71 -3.45 -10.64
CA LEU A 122 5.84 -2.44 -9.59
C LEU A 122 7.22 -1.77 -9.61
N ILE A 123 8.27 -2.56 -9.84
CA ILE A 123 9.66 -2.08 -9.83
C ILE A 123 9.93 -1.24 -11.07
N LYS A 124 9.50 -1.72 -12.25
CA LYS A 124 9.61 -0.94 -13.51
C LYS A 124 8.89 0.39 -13.39
N SER A 125 7.67 0.37 -12.87
CA SER A 125 6.85 1.54 -12.68
C SER A 125 7.49 2.54 -11.72
N ALA A 126 7.89 2.10 -10.52
CA ALA A 126 8.53 2.95 -9.52
C ALA A 126 9.85 3.56 -10.05
N LEU A 127 10.74 2.76 -10.65
CA LEU A 127 11.98 3.27 -11.21
C LEU A 127 11.72 4.29 -12.31
N GLY A 128 10.76 4.02 -13.21
CA GLY A 128 10.39 4.93 -14.28
C GLY A 128 9.89 6.28 -13.77
N PHE A 129 9.11 6.29 -12.69
CA PHE A 129 8.66 7.53 -12.06
C PHE A 129 9.81 8.34 -11.46
N GLY A 130 10.77 7.66 -10.81
CA GLY A 130 11.93 8.30 -10.20
C GLY A 130 12.95 8.83 -11.22
N VAL A 131 13.17 8.10 -12.31
CA VAL A 131 14.12 8.45 -13.38
C VAL A 131 13.54 9.48 -14.33
N GLY A 132 12.28 9.31 -14.76
CA GLY A 132 11.64 10.18 -15.74
C GLY A 132 11.22 11.55 -15.20
N ASN A 133 11.36 11.79 -13.88
CA ASN A 133 10.94 13.01 -13.20
C ASN A 133 9.51 13.47 -13.54
N ILE A 134 8.58 12.51 -13.62
CA ILE A 134 7.16 12.77 -13.94
C ILE A 134 6.24 12.74 -12.73
N CYS A 135 6.71 12.22 -11.59
CA CYS A 135 5.90 12.14 -10.36
C CYS A 135 6.37 13.23 -9.38
N PRO A 136 5.54 14.23 -9.07
CA PRO A 136 5.92 15.29 -8.13
C PRO A 136 6.31 14.79 -6.74
N TYR A 137 5.78 13.64 -6.28
CA TYR A 137 6.23 13.04 -5.03
C TYR A 137 7.72 12.66 -5.06
N TYR A 138 8.24 12.14 -6.19
CA TYR A 138 9.67 11.83 -6.35
C TYR A 138 10.56 13.08 -6.42
N SER A 139 10.03 14.21 -6.88
CA SER A 139 10.76 15.48 -6.89
C SER A 139 10.77 16.12 -5.50
N MET A 140 9.80 15.79 -4.66
CA MET A 140 9.76 16.23 -3.26
C MET A 140 10.72 15.47 -2.34
N THR A 141 11.12 14.23 -2.65
CA THR A 141 11.95 13.44 -1.73
C THR A 141 13.37 13.98 -1.59
N ASP A 142 13.86 14.02 -0.36
CA ASP A 142 15.25 14.33 -0.02
C ASP A 142 16.14 13.08 -0.06
N ILE A 143 15.56 11.93 0.29
CA ILE A 143 16.21 10.62 0.21
C ILE A 143 15.16 9.52 0.02
N LEU A 144 15.55 8.47 -0.69
CA LEU A 144 14.78 7.24 -0.85
C LEU A 144 15.35 6.15 0.04
N ILE A 145 14.49 5.44 0.77
CA ILE A 145 14.85 4.28 1.58
C ILE A 145 14.44 3.02 0.82
N GLY A 146 15.44 2.35 0.25
CA GLY A 146 15.28 1.02 -0.33
C GLY A 146 15.52 -0.08 0.70
N GLU A 147 15.07 -1.29 0.37
CA GLU A 147 15.21 -2.46 1.22
C GLU A 147 15.64 -3.71 0.44
N THR A 148 16.33 -4.65 1.09
CA THR A 148 16.80 -5.90 0.47
C THR A 148 15.78 -7.04 0.52
N THR A 149 14.54 -6.80 0.08
CA THR A 149 13.46 -7.81 0.11
C THR A 149 13.51 -8.79 -1.06
N CYS A 150 13.09 -8.38 -2.26
CA CYS A 150 13.20 -9.20 -3.47
C CYS A 150 14.44 -8.81 -4.29
N ASP A 151 14.93 -9.74 -5.11
CA ASP A 151 16.12 -9.50 -5.94
C ASP A 151 15.95 -8.31 -6.89
N GLY A 152 14.77 -8.19 -7.51
CA GLY A 152 14.47 -7.07 -8.40
C GLY A 152 14.63 -5.71 -7.70
N LYS A 153 14.08 -5.54 -6.50
CA LYS A 153 14.18 -4.26 -5.75
C LYS A 153 15.61 -4.00 -5.32
N LYS A 154 16.25 -5.01 -4.69
CA LYS A 154 17.64 -4.94 -4.22
C LYS A 154 18.58 -4.44 -5.31
N LYS A 155 18.45 -4.95 -6.54
CA LYS A 155 19.27 -4.52 -7.68
C LYS A 155 18.81 -3.20 -8.30
N ALA A 156 17.50 -2.91 -8.33
CA ALA A 156 16.98 -1.64 -8.83
C ALA A 156 17.46 -0.43 -8.00
N TRP A 157 17.71 -0.59 -6.70
CA TRP A 157 18.27 0.48 -5.87
C TRP A 157 19.69 0.90 -6.30
N GLU A 158 20.47 -0.04 -6.82
CA GLU A 158 21.81 0.27 -7.36
C GLU A 158 21.75 1.04 -8.69
N VAL A 159 20.65 0.94 -9.42
CA VAL A 159 20.39 1.75 -10.61
C VAL A 159 19.83 3.12 -10.20
N LEU A 160 18.84 3.14 -9.30
CA LEU A 160 18.16 4.37 -8.88
C LEU A 160 19.10 5.36 -8.16
N LYS A 161 20.14 4.87 -7.48
CA LYS A 161 21.11 5.73 -6.78
C LYS A 161 21.86 6.69 -7.71
N ASP A 162 21.95 6.38 -9.00
CA ASP A 162 22.60 7.25 -9.99
C ASP A 162 21.71 8.45 -10.37
N TYR A 163 20.43 8.42 -10.00
CA TYR A 163 19.43 9.44 -10.32
C TYR A 163 18.90 10.17 -9.09
N LYS A 164 18.82 9.49 -7.93
CA LYS A 164 18.27 10.02 -6.68
C LYS A 164 19.11 9.55 -5.49
N PRO A 165 19.19 10.32 -4.38
CA PRO A 165 19.81 9.83 -3.15
C PRO A 165 19.07 8.60 -2.61
N VAL A 166 19.79 7.49 -2.44
CA VAL A 166 19.25 6.23 -1.93
C VAL A 166 20.05 5.77 -0.71
N TYR A 167 19.35 5.33 0.33
CA TYR A 167 19.90 4.52 1.42
C TYR A 167 19.20 3.16 1.41
N VAL A 168 19.97 2.07 1.52
CA VAL A 168 19.41 0.72 1.50
C VAL A 168 19.52 0.13 2.90
N MET A 169 18.38 -0.29 3.45
CA MET A 169 18.27 -1.03 4.69
C MET A 169 18.26 -2.54 4.40
N GLU A 170 19.09 -3.31 5.09
CA GLU A 170 19.07 -4.77 4.97
C GLU A 170 17.88 -5.35 5.76
N THR A 171 17.08 -6.18 5.07
CA THR A 171 16.00 -6.95 5.68
C THR A 171 16.46 -8.40 5.79
N PRO A 172 16.38 -9.04 6.97
CA PRO A 172 16.73 -10.45 7.10
C PRO A 172 15.82 -11.35 6.26
N GLN A 173 16.30 -12.54 5.91
CA GLN A 173 15.54 -13.50 5.08
C GLN A 173 14.86 -14.61 5.90
N CYS A 174 15.03 -14.63 7.22
CA CYS A 174 14.36 -15.56 8.12
C CYS A 174 13.97 -14.86 9.43
N LYS A 175 13.02 -15.45 10.17
CA LYS A 175 12.54 -14.90 11.45
C LYS A 175 12.77 -15.84 12.64
N SER A 176 13.06 -17.11 12.36
CA SER A 176 13.16 -18.16 13.37
C SER A 176 14.48 -18.14 14.16
N ARG A 177 15.47 -17.38 13.68
CA ARG A 177 16.80 -17.28 14.28
C ARG A 177 16.92 -15.98 15.08
N PRO A 178 17.39 -16.00 16.35
CA PRO A 178 17.58 -14.80 17.14
C PRO A 178 18.45 -13.73 16.44
N GLU A 179 19.46 -14.16 15.70
CA GLU A 179 20.40 -13.29 14.98
C GLU A 179 19.70 -12.46 13.90
N ALA A 180 18.59 -12.95 13.32
CA ALA A 180 17.82 -12.18 12.36
C ALA A 180 17.17 -10.96 13.02
N ARG A 181 16.68 -11.12 14.26
CA ARG A 181 16.12 -10.03 15.05
C ARG A 181 17.20 -9.04 15.47
N GLU A 182 18.34 -9.53 15.95
CA GLU A 182 19.47 -8.69 16.35
C GLU A 182 20.00 -7.86 15.17
N HIS A 183 20.16 -8.49 14.00
CA HIS A 183 20.55 -7.83 12.77
C HIS A 183 19.54 -6.75 12.35
N PHE A 184 18.24 -7.05 12.39
CA PHE A 184 17.22 -6.06 12.02
C PHE A 184 17.18 -4.86 12.99
N ILE A 185 17.42 -5.07 14.29
CA ILE A 185 17.58 -3.97 15.24
C ILE A 185 18.81 -3.11 14.89
N ALA A 186 19.93 -3.75 14.52
CA ALA A 186 21.13 -3.02 14.09
C ALA A 186 20.87 -2.19 12.82
N GLU A 187 20.15 -2.73 11.85
CA GLU A 187 19.74 -2.02 10.63
C GLU A 187 18.81 -0.84 10.93
N ILE A 188 17.88 -1.00 11.88
CA ILE A 188 17.05 0.11 12.35
C ILE A 188 17.91 1.20 13.00
N LYS A 189 18.90 0.85 13.84
CA LYS A 189 19.82 1.83 14.45
C LYS A 189 20.66 2.57 13.40
N ALA A 190 21.10 1.86 12.36
CA ALA A 190 21.81 2.45 11.24
C ALA A 190 20.92 3.42 10.44
N LEU A 191 19.65 3.04 10.21
CA LEU A 191 18.66 3.91 9.59
C LEU A 191 18.41 5.17 10.43
N VAL A 192 18.24 5.05 11.76
CA VAL A 192 18.13 6.21 12.67
C VAL A 192 19.32 7.13 12.47
N THR A 193 20.54 6.62 12.54
CA THR A 193 21.77 7.41 12.37
C THR A 193 21.78 8.14 11.02
N LYS A 194 21.39 7.46 9.94
CA LYS A 194 21.28 8.07 8.60
C LYS A 194 20.25 9.18 8.57
N LEU A 195 19.06 8.94 9.12
CA LEU A 195 17.97 9.91 9.11
C LEU A 195 18.25 11.12 10.00
N GLU A 196 18.92 10.96 11.15
CA GLU A 196 19.38 12.08 11.98
C GLU A 196 20.34 13.01 11.22
N ILE A 197 21.22 12.45 10.38
CA ILE A 197 22.10 13.24 9.50
C ILE A 197 21.29 13.99 8.44
N VAL A 198 20.28 13.34 7.85
CA VAL A 198 19.44 13.92 6.79
C VAL A 198 18.54 15.05 7.33
N THR A 199 17.94 14.85 8.49
CA THR A 199 16.98 15.79 9.09
C THR A 199 17.66 16.85 9.96
N GLY A 200 18.84 16.55 10.51
CA GLY A 200 19.46 17.35 11.57
C GLY A 200 18.80 17.19 12.94
N ASN A 201 17.77 16.35 13.06
CA ASN A 201 17.04 16.09 14.29
C ASN A 201 17.57 14.86 15.01
N LYS A 202 17.51 14.86 16.34
CA LYS A 202 17.84 13.69 17.17
C LYS A 202 16.60 12.92 17.58
N LEU A 203 16.72 11.59 17.57
CA LEU A 203 15.68 10.71 18.07
C LEU A 203 15.68 10.73 19.59
N THR A 204 14.51 10.94 20.20
CA THR A 204 14.33 10.88 21.66
C THR A 204 13.25 9.88 22.02
N VAL A 205 13.28 9.40 23.27
CA VAL A 205 12.33 8.42 23.79
C VAL A 205 10.90 8.97 23.71
N GLU A 206 10.72 10.24 24.05
CA GLU A 206 9.42 10.92 24.05
C GLU A 206 8.86 11.03 22.63
N LYS A 207 9.68 11.47 21.67
CA LYS A 207 9.26 11.61 20.27
C LYS A 207 8.91 10.26 19.66
N LEU A 208 9.75 9.24 19.89
CA LEU A 208 9.50 7.91 19.35
C LEU A 208 8.23 7.28 19.94
N LYS A 209 8.00 7.39 21.26
CA LYS A 209 6.74 6.92 21.86
C LYS A 209 5.52 7.61 21.26
N ALA A 210 5.56 8.94 21.15
CA ALA A 210 4.45 9.72 20.62
C ALA A 210 4.12 9.34 19.17
N THR A 211 5.13 9.07 18.33
CA THR A 211 4.88 8.63 16.94
C THR A 211 4.49 7.17 16.85
N MET A 212 5.01 6.28 17.70
CA MET A 212 4.53 4.90 17.81
C MET A 212 3.03 4.86 18.15
N GLU A 213 2.59 5.66 19.12
CA GLU A 213 1.17 5.79 19.50
C GLU A 213 0.33 6.37 18.35
N LYS A 214 0.81 7.43 17.69
CA LYS A 214 0.12 8.05 16.56
C LYS A 214 -0.09 7.05 15.40
N ILE A 215 0.98 6.37 14.99
CA ILE A 215 0.90 5.44 13.86
C ILE A 215 0.13 4.17 14.24
N ALA A 216 0.22 3.71 15.49
CA ALA A 216 -0.66 2.66 16.00
C ALA A 216 -2.14 3.08 15.90
N LYS A 217 -2.49 4.29 16.33
CA LYS A 217 -3.85 4.83 16.22
C LYS A 217 -4.33 4.86 14.78
N LYS A 218 -3.51 5.31 13.83
CA LYS A 218 -3.83 5.28 12.38
C LYS A 218 -4.19 3.86 11.94
N ARG A 219 -3.34 2.87 12.27
CA ARG A 219 -3.56 1.47 11.93
C ARG A 219 -4.85 0.92 12.57
N THR A 220 -5.11 1.22 13.83
CA THR A 220 -6.35 0.83 14.51
C THR A 220 -7.61 1.37 13.80
N GLN A 221 -7.58 2.62 13.30
CA GLN A 221 -8.73 3.14 12.53
C GLN A 221 -8.91 2.40 11.21
N MET A 222 -7.82 2.05 10.52
CA MET A 222 -7.89 1.23 9.31
C MET A 222 -8.43 -0.18 9.60
N CYS A 223 -8.02 -0.79 10.73
CA CYS A 223 -8.57 -2.06 11.20
C CYS A 223 -10.09 -1.96 11.37
N ARG A 224 -10.63 -0.88 11.97
CA ARG A 224 -12.09 -0.72 12.14
C ARG A 224 -12.84 -0.75 10.80
N VAL A 225 -12.31 -0.09 9.77
CA VAL A 225 -12.89 -0.14 8.41
C VAL A 225 -12.88 -1.56 7.85
N TYR A 226 -11.80 -2.30 8.07
CA TYR A 226 -11.69 -3.70 7.63
C TYR A 226 -12.62 -4.62 8.43
N GLU A 227 -12.71 -4.48 9.75
CA GLU A 227 -13.65 -5.23 10.59
C GLU A 227 -15.11 -5.05 10.16
N ALA A 228 -15.50 -3.84 9.75
CA ALA A 228 -16.84 -3.57 9.24
C ALA A 228 -17.18 -4.40 7.99
N ARG A 229 -16.19 -4.83 7.21
CA ARG A 229 -16.38 -5.66 6.02
C ARG A 229 -16.70 -7.12 6.35
N LYS A 230 -16.60 -7.57 7.62
CA LYS A 230 -17.00 -8.92 8.05
C LYS A 230 -18.52 -9.14 7.98
N THR A 231 -19.31 -8.07 7.99
CA THR A 231 -20.78 -8.10 7.90
C THR A 231 -21.28 -8.51 6.51
N ASP A 232 -22.46 -9.14 6.45
CA ASP A 232 -23.17 -9.49 5.22
C ASP A 232 -24.59 -8.87 5.20
N PRO A 233 -24.88 -7.92 4.30
CA PRO A 233 -23.97 -7.39 3.26
C PRO A 233 -22.90 -6.45 3.84
N PRO A 234 -21.71 -6.32 3.21
CA PRO A 234 -20.68 -5.39 3.66
C PRO A 234 -21.10 -3.92 3.41
N PRO A 235 -20.79 -2.98 4.33
CA PRO A 235 -21.22 -1.58 4.24
C PRO A 235 -20.38 -0.72 3.27
N ILE A 236 -19.27 -1.27 2.78
CA ILE A 236 -18.30 -0.67 1.84
C ILE A 236 -17.83 -1.73 0.85
N SER A 237 -17.49 -1.33 -0.37
CA SER A 237 -16.87 -2.23 -1.36
C SER A 237 -15.40 -2.45 -1.07
N GLY A 238 -14.82 -3.52 -1.61
CA GLY A 238 -13.38 -3.70 -1.57
C GLY A 238 -12.63 -2.69 -2.44
N LYS A 239 -13.25 -2.18 -3.52
CA LYS A 239 -12.69 -1.08 -4.31
C LYS A 239 -12.42 0.16 -3.45
N ASP A 240 -13.43 0.61 -2.71
CA ASP A 240 -13.34 1.80 -1.86
C ASP A 240 -12.39 1.57 -0.67
N ALA A 241 -12.41 0.37 -0.07
CA ALA A 241 -11.46 -0.01 0.98
C ALA A 241 -10.00 -0.05 0.49
N LEU A 242 -9.75 -0.51 -0.75
CA LEU A 242 -8.43 -0.51 -1.36
C LEU A 242 -7.91 0.92 -1.53
N ILE A 243 -8.72 1.84 -2.05
CA ILE A 243 -8.30 3.24 -2.23
C ILE A 243 -7.96 3.89 -0.90
N MET A 244 -8.75 3.60 0.16
CA MET A 244 -8.43 4.07 1.51
C MET A 244 -7.05 3.58 1.94
N SER A 245 -6.75 2.29 1.75
CA SER A 245 -5.43 1.75 2.08
C SER A 245 -4.31 2.28 1.18
N GLN A 246 -4.57 2.63 -0.08
CA GLN A 246 -3.57 3.17 -1.00
C GLN A 246 -3.18 4.60 -0.62
N VAL A 247 -4.17 5.45 -0.30
CA VAL A 247 -3.95 6.85 0.09
C VAL A 247 -3.17 6.97 1.41
N ALA A 248 -3.32 6.00 2.30
CA ALA A 248 -2.58 5.93 3.56
C ALA A 248 -1.05 5.98 3.40
N PHE A 249 -0.49 5.71 2.22
CA PHE A 249 0.95 5.80 1.95
C PHE A 249 1.44 7.22 1.63
N TYR A 250 0.55 8.19 1.39
CA TYR A 250 0.93 9.54 0.95
C TYR A 250 0.48 10.63 1.92
N ASP A 251 -0.68 10.40 2.54
CA ASP A 251 -1.39 11.45 3.24
C ASP A 251 -0.84 11.71 4.65
N ASP A 252 -1.23 12.84 5.25
CA ASP A 252 -0.79 13.21 6.59
C ASP A 252 -1.40 12.26 7.65
N PRO A 253 -0.60 11.71 8.60
CA PRO A 253 -1.13 10.76 9.59
C PRO A 253 -2.27 11.30 10.46
N ASP A 254 -2.27 12.59 10.82
CA ASP A 254 -3.33 13.13 11.67
C ASP A 254 -4.64 13.29 10.87
N ARG A 255 -4.54 13.73 9.60
CA ARG A 255 -5.68 13.76 8.67
C ARG A 255 -6.21 12.36 8.36
N GLU A 256 -5.34 11.39 8.13
CA GLU A 256 -5.72 9.99 7.91
C GLU A 256 -6.47 9.42 9.12
N ILE A 257 -5.97 9.65 10.34
CA ILE A 257 -6.67 9.23 11.57
C ILE A 257 -8.08 9.83 11.60
N GLU A 258 -8.22 11.12 11.31
CA GLU A 258 -9.53 11.79 11.33
C GLU A 258 -10.49 11.21 10.27
N MET A 259 -10.04 11.13 9.01
CA MET A 259 -10.91 10.76 7.90
C MET A 259 -11.24 9.27 7.89
N VAL A 260 -10.29 8.40 8.24
CA VAL A 260 -10.55 6.97 8.41
C VAL A 260 -11.48 6.73 9.61
N SER A 261 -11.37 7.51 10.70
CA SER A 261 -12.32 7.40 11.83
C SER A 261 -13.74 7.75 11.38
N LYS A 262 -13.92 8.85 10.63
CA LYS A 262 -15.23 9.24 10.09
C LYS A 262 -15.83 8.17 9.18
N LEU A 263 -15.00 7.57 8.33
CA LEU A 263 -15.42 6.44 7.50
C LEU A 263 -15.84 5.26 8.37
N ALA A 264 -15.01 4.83 9.33
CA ALA A 264 -15.33 3.73 10.23
C ALA A 264 -16.66 3.96 10.98
N ASP A 265 -16.88 5.15 11.53
CA ASP A 265 -18.11 5.52 12.23
C ASP A 265 -19.34 5.43 11.31
N GLU A 266 -19.22 5.88 10.05
CA GLU A 266 -20.29 5.73 9.06
C GLU A 266 -20.57 4.26 8.74
N LEU A 267 -19.52 3.43 8.60
CA LEU A 267 -19.68 2.01 8.30
C LEU A 267 -20.37 1.26 9.45
N GLU A 268 -20.02 1.58 10.69
CA GLU A 268 -20.68 1.04 11.89
C GLU A 268 -22.17 1.42 11.94
N ASP A 269 -22.52 2.67 11.59
CA ASP A 269 -23.91 3.11 11.48
C ASP A 269 -24.67 2.41 10.33
N ARG A 270 -24.02 2.22 9.18
CA ARG A 270 -24.57 1.45 8.05
C ARG A 270 -24.86 0.01 8.44
N ILE A 271 -23.96 -0.65 9.19
CA ILE A 271 -24.17 -1.99 9.73
C ILE A 271 -25.41 -2.03 10.62
N ASN A 272 -25.54 -1.09 11.56
CA ASN A 272 -26.70 -1.01 12.47
C ASN A 272 -28.04 -0.83 11.72
N LYS A 273 -28.00 -0.17 10.56
CA LYS A 273 -29.16 0.04 9.68
C LYS A 273 -29.37 -1.09 8.66
N GLY A 274 -28.49 -2.09 8.62
CA GLY A 274 -28.53 -3.17 7.63
C GLY A 274 -28.26 -2.71 6.19
N ILE A 275 -27.52 -1.61 6.03
CA ILE A 275 -27.19 -1.01 4.73
C ILE A 275 -25.86 -1.59 4.23
N GLY A 276 -25.88 -2.23 3.07
CA GLY A 276 -24.70 -2.71 2.36
C GLY A 276 -24.53 -2.10 0.97
N VAL A 277 -23.35 -2.28 0.37
CA VAL A 277 -23.07 -1.87 -1.01
C VAL A 277 -23.49 -2.91 -2.06
N VAL A 278 -23.74 -4.14 -1.61
CA VAL A 278 -24.20 -5.27 -2.42
C VAL A 278 -25.37 -5.98 -1.73
N ASN A 279 -26.01 -6.90 -2.43
CA ASN A 279 -27.08 -7.72 -1.85
C ASN A 279 -26.49 -8.70 -0.82
N LYS A 280 -27.28 -9.03 0.21
CA LYS A 280 -26.95 -10.10 1.16
C LYS A 280 -26.70 -11.41 0.42
N GLY A 281 -25.65 -12.14 0.80
CA GLY A 281 -25.27 -13.41 0.15
C GLY A 281 -24.56 -13.26 -1.20
N THR A 282 -24.16 -12.03 -1.58
CA THR A 282 -23.21 -11.82 -2.69
C THR A 282 -21.90 -12.54 -2.37
N LYS A 283 -21.31 -13.24 -3.36
CA LYS A 283 -20.07 -14.01 -3.18
C LYS A 283 -18.94 -13.12 -2.66
N ARG A 284 -18.26 -13.58 -1.61
CA ARG A 284 -17.28 -12.83 -0.83
C ARG A 284 -15.88 -13.33 -1.14
N ILE A 285 -15.01 -12.45 -1.62
CA ILE A 285 -13.66 -12.83 -2.08
C ILE A 285 -12.60 -12.25 -1.15
N LEU A 286 -11.68 -13.11 -0.72
CA LEU A 286 -10.41 -12.71 -0.12
C LEU A 286 -9.35 -12.62 -1.22
N ILE A 287 -8.67 -11.49 -1.33
CA ILE A 287 -7.48 -11.36 -2.17
C ILE A 287 -6.24 -11.55 -1.30
N SER A 288 -5.27 -12.31 -1.77
CA SER A 288 -3.99 -12.50 -1.07
C SER A 288 -2.84 -12.47 -2.05
N GLY A 289 -1.74 -11.79 -1.72
CA GLY A 289 -0.55 -11.75 -2.58
C GLY A 289 0.16 -10.41 -2.59
N THR A 290 0.53 -9.92 -3.77
CA THR A 290 1.33 -8.69 -3.93
C THR A 290 0.54 -7.41 -3.62
N PRO A 291 1.20 -6.30 -3.22
CA PRO A 291 0.54 -5.01 -3.04
C PRO A 291 -0.06 -4.47 -4.35
N MET A 292 -1.12 -3.68 -4.22
CA MET A 292 -1.79 -2.97 -5.31
C MET A 292 -1.61 -1.48 -5.10
N ALA A 293 -0.48 -0.92 -5.53
CA ALA A 293 -0.21 0.52 -5.45
C ALA A 293 -1.11 1.32 -6.40
N ILE A 294 -1.47 2.55 -6.06
CA ILE A 294 -2.33 3.40 -6.92
C ILE A 294 -1.68 3.65 -8.30
N PRO A 295 -2.43 3.59 -9.43
CA PRO A 295 -3.86 3.27 -9.59
C PRO A 295 -4.14 1.81 -10.00
N ASN A 296 -3.47 0.82 -9.40
CA ASN A 296 -3.75 -0.59 -9.66
C ASN A 296 -5.09 -1.02 -9.06
N TRP A 297 -6.17 -0.82 -9.82
CA TRP A 297 -7.55 -1.14 -9.42
C TRP A 297 -8.18 -2.26 -10.24
N LYS A 298 -7.46 -2.75 -11.27
CA LYS A 298 -7.95 -3.69 -12.28
C LYS A 298 -8.61 -4.94 -11.67
N LEU A 299 -7.94 -5.60 -10.73
CA LEU A 299 -8.45 -6.86 -10.17
C LEU A 299 -9.75 -6.67 -9.38
N HIS A 300 -9.79 -5.71 -8.45
CA HIS A 300 -10.99 -5.38 -7.69
C HIS A 300 -12.15 -4.99 -8.60
N HIS A 301 -11.87 -4.18 -9.63
CA HIS A 301 -12.88 -3.80 -10.61
C HIS A 301 -13.48 -5.01 -11.32
N ILE A 302 -12.65 -5.93 -11.82
CA ILE A 302 -13.12 -7.13 -12.52
C ILE A 302 -13.93 -8.04 -11.57
N ILE A 303 -13.47 -8.26 -10.33
CA ILE A 303 -14.17 -9.11 -9.36
C ILE A 303 -15.55 -8.53 -9.05
N GLU A 304 -15.62 -7.25 -8.70
CA GLU A 304 -16.87 -6.66 -8.22
C GLU A 304 -17.89 -6.44 -9.34
N THR A 305 -17.43 -6.13 -10.55
CA THR A 305 -18.32 -6.07 -11.73
C THR A 305 -18.69 -7.44 -12.28
N SER A 306 -18.10 -8.52 -11.77
CA SER A 306 -18.47 -9.91 -12.07
C SER A 306 -19.47 -10.51 -11.07
N GLY A 307 -19.99 -9.71 -10.13
CA GLY A 307 -21.06 -10.13 -9.22
C GLY A 307 -20.58 -10.68 -7.87
N ALA A 308 -19.33 -10.39 -7.49
CA ALA A 308 -18.79 -10.67 -6.16
C ALA A 308 -18.46 -9.38 -5.41
N VAL A 309 -18.01 -9.48 -4.16
CA VAL A 309 -17.48 -8.37 -3.37
C VAL A 309 -16.15 -8.78 -2.74
N VAL A 310 -15.14 -7.91 -2.83
CA VAL A 310 -13.87 -8.18 -2.15
C VAL A 310 -14.00 -7.74 -0.68
N VAL A 311 -13.81 -8.68 0.24
CA VAL A 311 -14.09 -8.45 1.67
C VAL A 311 -12.83 -8.26 2.51
N THR A 312 -11.67 -8.69 2.00
CA THR A 312 -10.37 -8.42 2.64
C THR A 312 -9.21 -8.66 1.67
N GLU A 313 -8.08 -8.00 1.93
CA GLU A 313 -6.85 -8.06 1.17
C GLU A 313 -5.68 -8.43 2.09
N GLU A 314 -5.26 -9.69 2.07
CA GLU A 314 -4.00 -10.15 2.69
C GLU A 314 -2.82 -9.70 1.81
N THR A 315 -2.58 -8.39 1.79
CA THR A 315 -1.56 -7.71 0.98
C THR A 315 -0.86 -6.60 1.79
N CYS A 316 0.24 -6.04 1.28
CA CYS A 316 0.90 -4.90 1.94
C CYS A 316 0.12 -3.58 1.78
N THR A 317 -0.84 -3.51 0.84
CA THR A 317 -1.83 -2.42 0.70
C THR A 317 -3.17 -2.87 1.28
N GLY A 318 -3.11 -3.62 2.37
CA GLY A 318 -4.24 -4.21 3.07
C GLY A 318 -3.79 -4.68 4.44
N THR A 319 -4.25 -5.85 4.88
CA THR A 319 -4.13 -6.28 6.27
C THR A 319 -2.70 -6.30 6.80
N ARG A 320 -1.69 -6.63 5.97
CA ARG A 320 -0.28 -6.60 6.40
C ARG A 320 0.25 -5.21 6.79
N TYR A 321 -0.43 -4.12 6.39
CA TYR A 321 -0.09 -2.76 6.81
C TYR A 321 -0.40 -2.52 8.30
N PHE A 322 -1.52 -3.06 8.79
CA PHE A 322 -2.11 -2.68 10.07
C PHE A 322 -2.36 -3.83 11.06
N ASP A 323 -2.40 -5.09 10.63
CA ASP A 323 -2.65 -6.25 11.51
C ASP A 323 -1.55 -6.45 12.57
N SER A 324 -0.31 -6.08 12.25
CA SER A 324 0.77 -6.14 13.23
C SER A 324 0.74 -4.92 14.14
N GLU A 325 0.58 -5.18 15.44
CA GLU A 325 0.40 -4.18 16.48
C GLU A 325 1.59 -4.09 17.43
N PHE A 326 1.62 -3.04 18.23
CA PHE A 326 2.42 -2.98 19.46
C PHE A 326 1.52 -3.46 20.62
N PRO A 327 1.73 -4.66 21.20
CA PRO A 327 0.90 -5.13 22.31
C PRO A 327 0.92 -4.15 23.48
N GLU A 328 2.08 -3.52 23.71
CA GLU A 328 2.25 -2.44 24.65
C GLU A 328 3.47 -1.58 24.28
N ILE A 329 3.35 -0.26 24.36
CA ILE A 329 4.46 0.68 24.12
C ILE A 329 5.12 1.00 25.46
N LYS A 330 5.97 0.07 25.93
CA LYS A 330 6.78 0.19 27.16
C LYS A 330 8.27 0.25 26.84
N GLY A 331 9.01 1.00 27.65
CA GLY A 331 10.46 1.15 27.51
C GLY A 331 10.92 2.52 28.01
N GLU A 332 12.13 2.60 28.54
CA GLU A 332 12.69 3.86 29.07
C GLU A 332 13.90 4.34 28.26
N SER A 333 14.43 3.48 27.39
CA SER A 333 15.52 3.80 26.47
C SER A 333 15.08 3.74 25.01
N ILE A 334 15.87 4.38 24.12
CA ILE A 334 15.70 4.23 22.67
C ILE A 334 15.82 2.76 22.27
N ASP A 335 16.77 2.03 22.85
CA ASP A 335 17.03 0.63 22.51
C ASP A 335 15.84 -0.28 22.82
N ASP A 336 15.13 -0.06 23.93
CA ASP A 336 13.90 -0.79 24.25
C ASP A 336 12.84 -0.58 23.17
N LEU A 337 12.61 0.67 22.79
CA LEU A 337 11.60 1.05 21.81
C LEU A 337 11.96 0.56 20.41
N LEU A 338 13.23 0.64 20.00
CA LEU A 338 13.68 0.05 18.73
C LEU A 338 13.52 -1.47 18.73
N GLY A 339 13.66 -2.13 19.87
CA GLY A 339 13.34 -3.54 20.05
C GLY A 339 11.86 -3.87 19.80
N LEU A 340 10.94 -3.00 20.25
CA LEU A 340 9.50 -3.11 19.97
C LEU A 340 9.17 -2.87 18.50
N VAL A 341 9.75 -1.82 17.92
CA VAL A 341 9.66 -1.51 16.48
C VAL A 341 10.09 -2.74 15.68
N ALA A 342 11.29 -3.27 15.95
CA ALA A 342 11.80 -4.46 15.26
C ALA A 342 10.84 -5.67 15.36
N ASN A 343 10.30 -5.94 16.55
CA ASN A 343 9.37 -7.05 16.77
C ASN A 343 8.11 -6.92 15.91
N ARG A 344 7.49 -5.72 15.90
CA ARG A 344 6.30 -5.45 15.10
C ARG A 344 6.59 -5.69 13.62
N TYR A 345 7.61 -5.04 13.07
CA TYR A 345 7.89 -5.12 11.65
C TYR A 345 8.29 -6.54 11.23
N LEU A 346 9.06 -7.27 12.04
CA LEU A 346 9.34 -8.70 11.80
C LEU A 346 8.11 -9.59 11.89
N ASP A 347 7.01 -9.15 12.50
CA ASP A 347 5.76 -9.92 12.53
C ASP A 347 4.99 -9.90 11.20
N ILE A 348 5.28 -8.94 10.31
CA ILE A 348 4.68 -8.84 8.96
C ILE A 348 5.11 -10.03 8.11
N ASN A 349 4.17 -10.83 7.59
CA ASN A 349 4.47 -12.07 6.86
C ASN A 349 4.59 -11.88 5.34
N CYS A 350 5.70 -11.29 4.90
CA CYS A 350 6.06 -11.18 3.49
C CYS A 350 6.69 -12.47 2.96
N ALA A 351 6.42 -12.81 1.69
CA ALA A 351 6.99 -13.98 1.00
C ALA A 351 8.53 -13.90 0.79
N CYS A 352 9.19 -12.79 1.15
CA CYS A 352 10.66 -12.71 1.14
C CYS A 352 11.32 -13.44 2.33
N PHE A 353 10.54 -13.87 3.32
CA PHE A 353 11.04 -14.65 4.45
C PHE A 353 10.87 -16.15 4.19
N THR A 354 11.78 -16.96 4.73
CA THR A 354 11.69 -18.41 4.68
C THR A 354 12.00 -19.06 6.04
N PRO A 355 11.18 -20.02 6.51
CA PRO A 355 9.83 -20.36 6.01
C PRO A 355 8.82 -19.24 6.34
N ASN A 356 7.63 -19.30 5.75
CA ASN A 356 6.56 -18.30 5.91
C ASN A 356 5.19 -18.91 6.26
N ASP A 357 5.19 -20.00 7.03
CA ASP A 357 3.97 -20.74 7.37
C ASP A 357 2.93 -19.91 8.14
N LYS A 358 3.38 -18.84 8.82
CA LYS A 358 2.47 -17.92 9.53
C LYS A 358 1.53 -17.22 8.55
N ARG A 359 2.00 -16.83 7.35
CA ARG A 359 1.15 -16.21 6.33
C ARG A 359 -0.01 -17.13 5.91
N LEU A 360 0.25 -18.43 5.73
CA LEU A 360 -0.82 -19.39 5.41
C LEU A 360 -1.86 -19.48 6.54
N LYS A 361 -1.44 -19.37 7.80
CA LYS A 361 -2.36 -19.30 8.95
C LYS A 361 -3.17 -18.01 8.91
N ASP A 362 -2.54 -16.87 8.64
CA ASP A 362 -3.22 -15.57 8.52
C ASP A 362 -4.28 -15.63 7.41
N ILE A 363 -3.95 -16.17 6.24
CA ILE A 363 -4.90 -16.35 5.12
C ILE A 363 -6.11 -17.20 5.54
N LYS A 364 -5.88 -18.34 6.22
CA LYS A 364 -6.96 -19.21 6.70
C LYS A 364 -7.81 -18.57 7.78
N GLN A 365 -7.20 -17.77 8.65
CA GLN A 365 -7.91 -17.01 9.69
C GLN A 365 -8.79 -15.94 9.05
N LEU A 366 -8.23 -15.13 8.16
CA LEU A 366 -8.97 -14.10 7.42
C LEU A 366 -10.10 -14.69 6.58
N PHE A 367 -9.89 -15.83 5.92
CA PHE A 367 -10.94 -16.53 5.17
C PHE A 367 -12.17 -16.83 6.05
N LYS A 368 -11.93 -17.30 7.29
CA LYS A 368 -12.99 -17.60 8.26
C LYS A 368 -13.62 -16.33 8.82
N GLU A 369 -12.82 -15.39 9.30
CA GLU A 369 -13.30 -14.18 9.98
C GLU A 369 -14.12 -13.28 9.06
N TYR A 370 -13.75 -13.20 7.79
CA TYR A 370 -14.46 -12.40 6.79
C TYR A 370 -15.57 -13.17 6.09
N ASN A 371 -15.84 -14.42 6.48
CA ASN A 371 -16.80 -15.30 5.84
C ASN A 371 -16.61 -15.32 4.30
N ALA A 372 -15.37 -15.49 3.84
CA ALA A 372 -15.07 -15.51 2.42
C ALA A 372 -15.54 -16.84 1.80
N ASP A 373 -16.04 -16.77 0.56
CA ASP A 373 -16.46 -17.93 -0.24
C ASP A 373 -15.30 -18.47 -1.10
N GLY A 374 -14.33 -17.61 -1.43
CA GLY A 374 -13.17 -18.00 -2.23
C GLY A 374 -11.97 -17.08 -2.04
N ILE A 375 -10.79 -17.61 -2.36
CA ILE A 375 -9.51 -16.90 -2.32
C ILE A 375 -9.00 -16.69 -3.75
N ILE A 376 -8.60 -15.47 -4.06
CA ILE A 376 -7.83 -15.16 -5.27
C ILE A 376 -6.41 -14.80 -4.86
N PHE A 377 -5.46 -15.67 -5.20
CA PHE A 377 -4.04 -15.31 -5.12
C PHE A 377 -3.70 -14.37 -6.27
N TYR A 378 -3.33 -13.14 -5.92
CA TYR A 378 -2.96 -12.08 -6.85
C TYR A 378 -1.46 -11.83 -6.81
N THR A 379 -0.79 -12.07 -7.94
CA THR A 379 0.64 -11.86 -8.06
C THR A 379 0.94 -10.94 -9.24
N LEU A 380 1.68 -9.87 -9.01
CA LEU A 380 2.25 -9.07 -10.10
C LEU A 380 3.22 -9.92 -10.91
N SER A 381 3.15 -9.83 -12.24
CA SER A 381 4.07 -10.51 -13.17
C SER A 381 5.52 -10.37 -12.71
N PHE A 382 6.24 -11.50 -12.68
CA PHE A 382 7.64 -11.60 -12.24
C PHE A 382 7.90 -11.33 -10.75
N CYS A 383 6.88 -11.32 -9.89
CA CYS A 383 7.07 -11.37 -8.44
C CYS A 383 7.30 -12.81 -7.94
N GLN A 384 8.53 -13.30 -8.10
CA GLN A 384 8.88 -14.72 -7.90
C GLN A 384 8.58 -15.25 -6.49
N THR A 385 8.81 -14.44 -5.45
CA THR A 385 8.60 -14.87 -4.06
C THR A 385 7.14 -15.26 -3.80
N TYR A 386 6.20 -14.39 -4.20
CA TYR A 386 4.77 -14.65 -4.05
C TYR A 386 4.27 -15.73 -5.02
N ASP A 387 4.76 -15.74 -6.26
CA ASP A 387 4.35 -16.72 -7.28
C ASP A 387 4.69 -18.16 -6.87
N ILE A 388 5.90 -18.38 -6.36
CA ILE A 388 6.35 -19.70 -5.89
C ILE A 388 5.59 -20.11 -4.62
N GLU A 389 5.39 -19.18 -3.68
CA GLU A 389 4.68 -19.47 -2.43
C GLU A 389 3.20 -19.80 -2.66
N ALA A 390 2.55 -19.14 -3.63
CA ALA A 390 1.16 -19.39 -4.00
C ALA A 390 0.93 -20.85 -4.43
N ILE A 391 1.88 -21.49 -5.13
CA ILE A 391 1.77 -22.90 -5.55
C ILE A 391 1.61 -23.81 -4.32
N MET A 392 2.43 -23.60 -3.28
CA MET A 392 2.38 -24.41 -2.07
C MET A 392 1.10 -24.12 -1.27
N PHE A 393 0.74 -22.85 -1.12
CA PHE A 393 -0.44 -22.46 -0.35
C PHE A 393 -1.74 -22.93 -1.02
N GLU A 394 -1.83 -22.82 -2.35
CA GLU A 394 -2.99 -23.27 -3.11
C GLU A 394 -3.25 -24.78 -2.91
N LYS A 395 -2.18 -25.58 -2.91
CA LYS A 395 -2.25 -27.01 -2.63
C LYS A 395 -2.78 -27.29 -1.22
N GLU A 396 -2.30 -26.58 -0.20
CA GLU A 396 -2.74 -26.78 1.18
C GLU A 396 -4.19 -26.30 1.41
N LEU A 397 -4.59 -25.19 0.81
CA LEU A 397 -5.97 -24.69 0.90
C LEU A 397 -6.97 -25.64 0.21
N LYS A 398 -6.62 -26.16 -0.96
CA LYS A 398 -7.46 -27.14 -1.68
C LYS A 398 -7.66 -28.45 -0.91
N LYS A 399 -6.64 -28.93 -0.19
CA LYS A 399 -6.77 -30.11 0.69
C LYS A 399 -7.79 -29.90 1.81
N GLU A 400 -7.95 -28.65 2.27
CA GLU A 400 -8.91 -28.26 3.30
C GLU A 400 -10.28 -27.88 2.72
N GLY A 401 -10.47 -28.03 1.40
CA GLY A 401 -11.73 -27.70 0.73
C GLY A 401 -11.98 -26.20 0.57
N ILE A 402 -10.96 -25.35 0.77
CA ILE A 402 -11.08 -23.90 0.58
C ILE A 402 -10.95 -23.59 -0.92
N PRO A 403 -11.97 -22.97 -1.56
CA PRO A 403 -11.88 -22.60 -2.97
C PRO A 403 -10.82 -21.53 -3.19
N VAL A 404 -9.89 -21.80 -4.11
CA VAL A 404 -8.79 -20.90 -4.41
C VAL A 404 -8.39 -20.96 -5.88
N MET A 405 -8.08 -19.79 -6.45
CA MET A 405 -7.46 -19.64 -7.77
C MET A 405 -6.28 -18.69 -7.73
N SER A 406 -5.31 -18.89 -8.63
CA SER A 406 -4.15 -18.00 -8.79
C SER A 406 -4.26 -17.16 -10.07
N ILE A 407 -3.98 -15.87 -9.95
CA ILE A 407 -3.95 -14.87 -11.03
C ILE A 407 -2.59 -14.16 -11.00
N THR A 408 -1.88 -14.23 -12.12
CA THR A 408 -0.66 -13.46 -12.36
C THR A 408 -0.91 -12.49 -13.51
N THR A 409 -0.67 -11.20 -13.30
CA THR A 409 -0.95 -10.14 -14.28
C THR A 409 -0.07 -8.90 -14.01
N ASP A 410 -0.04 -7.95 -14.93
CA ASP A 410 0.62 -6.64 -14.78
C ASP A 410 -0.39 -5.49 -14.82
N TYR A 411 0.08 -4.26 -15.11
CA TYR A 411 -0.78 -3.07 -15.20
C TYR A 411 -1.38 -2.82 -16.59
N SER A 412 -1.13 -3.68 -17.58
CA SER A 412 -1.74 -3.57 -18.91
C SER A 412 -3.23 -3.91 -18.85
N SER A 413 -4.01 -3.40 -19.81
CA SER A 413 -5.42 -3.79 -19.98
C SER A 413 -5.61 -4.96 -20.94
N GLU A 414 -4.54 -5.49 -21.53
CA GLU A 414 -4.58 -6.50 -22.59
C GLU A 414 -5.22 -7.83 -22.12
N ASP A 415 -5.05 -8.17 -20.85
CA ASP A 415 -5.54 -9.42 -20.27
C ASP A 415 -6.89 -9.29 -19.54
N GLU A 416 -7.50 -8.10 -19.48
CA GLU A 416 -8.73 -7.86 -18.72
C GLU A 416 -9.88 -8.79 -19.10
N SER A 417 -10.08 -9.00 -20.40
CA SER A 417 -11.13 -9.89 -20.90
C SER A 417 -10.89 -11.34 -20.47
N GLN A 418 -9.64 -11.80 -20.52
CA GLN A 418 -9.26 -13.14 -20.09
C GLN A 418 -9.43 -13.31 -18.58
N LEU A 419 -8.98 -12.32 -17.79
CA LEU A 419 -9.15 -12.31 -16.35
C LEU A 419 -10.61 -12.35 -15.96
N LYS A 420 -11.47 -11.55 -16.62
CA LYS A 420 -12.91 -11.54 -16.39
C LYS A 420 -13.55 -12.91 -16.61
N THR A 421 -13.27 -13.58 -17.73
CA THR A 421 -13.79 -14.93 -17.99
C THR A 421 -13.33 -15.94 -16.93
N ARG A 422 -12.05 -15.89 -16.54
CA ARG A 422 -11.51 -16.80 -15.51
C ARG A 422 -12.15 -16.55 -14.13
N ILE A 423 -12.36 -15.30 -13.76
CA ILE A 423 -12.99 -14.92 -12.50
C ILE A 423 -14.46 -15.33 -12.50
N GLN A 424 -15.21 -15.08 -13.58
CA GLN A 424 -16.61 -15.52 -13.70
C GLN A 424 -16.75 -17.04 -13.55
N ALA A 425 -15.89 -17.81 -14.22
CA ALA A 425 -15.88 -19.27 -14.07
C ALA A 425 -15.55 -19.73 -12.64
N PHE A 426 -14.67 -19.02 -11.93
CA PHE A 426 -14.39 -19.29 -10.52
C PHE A 426 -15.58 -18.95 -9.62
N LEU A 427 -16.27 -17.84 -9.87
CA LEU A 427 -17.47 -17.43 -9.13
C LEU A 427 -18.66 -18.38 -9.37
N GLU A 428 -18.77 -19.01 -10.53
CA GLU A 428 -19.78 -20.04 -10.82
C GLU A 428 -19.51 -21.37 -10.09
N MET A 429 -18.25 -21.65 -9.74
CA MET A 429 -17.84 -22.88 -9.06
C MET A 429 -18.14 -22.85 -7.56
N ILE A 430 -18.13 -21.66 -6.94
CA ILE A 430 -18.33 -21.44 -5.49
C ILE A 430 -19.76 -21.02 -5.20
#